data_AF-A0A6J5EA45-F1
#
_entry.id   AF-A0A6J5EA45-F1
#
_cell.length_a   1.000
_cell.length_b   1.000
_cell.length_c   1.000
_cell.angle_alpha   90.00
_cell.angle_beta   90.00
_cell.angle_gamma   90.00
#
_symmetry.space_group_name_H-M   'P 1'
#
loop_
_entity.id
_entity.type
_entity.pdbx_description
1 polymer ?
#
loop_
_entity_poly.entity_id
_entity_poly.type
_entity_poly.pdbx_seq_one_letter_code
_entity_poly.pdbx_strand_id
1 'polypeptide(L)' 'MAIDLFTLALDIEVDLGMTGGAYFLQAHLDVSLPGIARDVAEAVVHAADEMCPYSKATRGNIDVAINVI' A
#
# COMPACT_ATOMS: atom_id res chain seq x y z
N MET A 1 -5.14 15.98 -15.90
CA MET A 1 -4.55 15.86 -14.55
C MET A 1 -3.41 14.87 -14.67
N ALA A 2 -2.17 15.36 -14.75
CA ALA A 2 -0.99 14.50 -14.81
C ALA A 2 -0.53 14.27 -13.37
N ILE A 3 -0.44 13.01 -12.94
CA ILE A 3 0.20 12.66 -11.68
C ILE A 3 1.69 12.84 -11.91
N ASP A 4 2.32 13.71 -11.12
CA ASP A 4 3.77 13.85 -11.15
C ASP A 4 4.41 12.66 -10.43
N LEU A 5 5.03 11.78 -11.20
CA LEU A 5 5.70 10.60 -10.68
C LEU A 5 7.03 10.91 -9.98
N PHE A 6 7.58 12.13 -10.13
CA PHE A 6 8.82 12.52 -9.46
C PHE A 6 8.63 12.86 -7.98
N THR A 7 7.40 13.18 -7.57
CA THR A 7 7.06 13.51 -6.18
C THR A 7 6.17 12.47 -5.50
N LEU A 8 5.70 11.47 -6.25
CA LEU A 8 5.04 10.29 -5.70
C LEU A 8 6.04 9.48 -4.88
N ALA A 9 5.70 9.21 -3.63
CA ALA A 9 6.50 8.35 -2.75
C ALA A 9 5.60 7.29 -2.10
N LEU A 10 6.20 6.13 -1.81
CA LEU A 10 5.54 5.01 -1.18
C LEU A 10 6.50 4.38 -0.17
N ASP A 11 6.13 4.48 1.11
CA ASP A 11 6.87 3.89 2.21
C ASP A 11 6.17 2.58 2.61
N ILE A 12 6.94 1.49 2.67
CA ILE A 12 6.43 0.16 3.03
C ILE A 12 7.18 -0.34 4.25
N GLU A 13 6.46 -0.53 5.34
CA GLU A 13 6.93 -1.24 6.52
C GLU A 13 6.41 -2.67 6.47
N VAL A 14 7.28 -3.63 6.75
CA VAL A 14 6.93 -5.06 6.80
C VAL A 14 7.32 -5.59 8.17
N ASP A 15 6.33 -6.06 8.92
CA ASP A 15 6.57 -6.65 10.22
C ASP A 15 6.68 -8.17 10.09
N LEU A 16 7.58 -8.73 10.90
CA LEU A 16 7.68 -10.16 11.13
C LEU A 16 7.08 -10.49 12.50
N GLY A 17 5.93 -11.14 12.48
CA GLY A 17 5.25 -11.63 13.68
C GLY A 17 5.45 -13.13 13.91
N MET A 18 5.10 -13.58 15.11
CA MET A 18 5.04 -15.00 15.45
C MET A 18 3.67 -15.35 16.04
N THR A 19 3.12 -16.48 15.60
CA THR A 19 1.89 -17.05 16.17
C THR A 19 2.10 -18.54 16.41
N GLY A 20 2.06 -18.94 17.69
CA GLY A 20 2.49 -20.27 18.12
C GLY A 20 3.94 -20.55 17.72
N GLY A 21 4.16 -21.55 16.86
CA GLY A 21 5.47 -21.94 16.33
C GLY A 21 5.74 -21.50 14.89
N ALA A 22 4.88 -20.67 14.30
CA ALA A 22 4.99 -20.20 12.92
C ALA A 22 5.23 -18.69 12.86
N TYR A 23 5.81 -18.23 11.75
CA TYR A 23 5.96 -16.81 11.43
C TYR A 23 4.83 -16.34 10.53
N PHE A 24 4.47 -15.07 10.64
CA PHE A 24 3.60 -14.39 9.69
C PHE A 24 4.15 -13.01 9.37
N LEU A 25 3.72 -12.45 8.25
CA LEU A 25 4.03 -11.08 7.87
C LEU A 25 2.76 -10.23 7.94
N GLN A 26 2.95 -8.93 8.13
CA GLN A 26 1.95 -7.90 7.85
C GLN A 26 2.68 -6.70 7.23
N ALA A 27 1.95 -5.82 6.55
CA ALA A 27 2.54 -4.64 5.93
C ALA A 27 1.72 -3.37 6.15
N HIS A 28 2.43 -2.26 6.26
CA HIS A 28 1.88 -0.91 6.32
C HIS A 28 2.44 -0.08 5.17
N LEU A 29 1.55 0.48 4.35
CA LEU A 29 1.92 1.27 3.18
C LEU A 29 1.42 2.70 3.37
N ASP A 30 2.33 3.65 3.43
CA ASP A 30 2.02 5.07 3.39
C ASP A 30 2.30 5.62 1.99
N VAL A 31 1.29 6.22 1.37
CA VAL A 31 1.34 6.71 -0.01
C VAL A 31 1.21 8.23 -0.04
N SER A 32 2.26 8.89 -0.54
CA SER A 32 2.29 10.34 -0.71
C SER A 32 2.07 10.73 -2.18
N LEU A 33 1.02 11.52 -2.41
CA LEU A 33 0.62 12.03 -3.73
C LEU A 33 0.40 13.54 -3.66
N PRO A 34 1.47 14.35 -3.51
CA PRO A 34 1.34 15.79 -3.30
C PRO A 34 0.72 16.48 -4.51
N GLY A 35 -0.14 17.48 -4.24
CA GLY A 35 -0.83 18.23 -5.28
C GLY A 35 -2.05 17.53 -5.90
N ILE A 36 -2.40 16.33 -5.42
CA ILE A 36 -3.62 15.61 -5.79
C ILE A 36 -4.63 15.72 -4.64
N ALA A 37 -5.90 15.94 -4.98
CA ALA A 37 -6.98 15.94 -4.00
C ALA A 37 -7.07 14.56 -3.33
N ARG A 38 -7.33 14.53 -2.02
CA ARG A 38 -7.24 13.30 -1.22
C ARG A 38 -8.15 12.18 -1.75
N ASP A 39 -9.37 12.51 -2.10
CA ASP A 39 -10.36 11.59 -2.68
C ASP A 39 -9.89 10.97 -4.01
N VAL A 40 -9.26 11.78 -4.85
CA VAL A 40 -8.65 11.32 -6.11
C VAL A 40 -7.45 10.43 -5.83
N ALA A 41 -6.60 10.78 -4.86
CA ALA A 41 -5.43 9.98 -4.48
C ALA A 41 -5.86 8.61 -3.95
N GLU A 42 -6.88 8.56 -3.08
CA GLU A 42 -7.46 7.31 -2.58
C GLU A 42 -8.01 6.44 -3.72
N ALA A 43 -8.72 7.03 -4.69
CA ALA A 43 -9.22 6.29 -5.85
C ALA A 43 -8.09 5.70 -6.72
N VAL A 44 -7.00 6.46 -6.91
CA VAL A 44 -5.80 6.00 -7.65
C VAL A 44 -5.12 4.86 -6.91
N VAL A 45 -4.92 4.99 -5.59
CA VAL A 45 -4.27 3.97 -4.76
C VAL A 45 -5.10 2.68 -4.74
N HIS A 46 -6.41 2.79 -4.59
CA HIS A 46 -7.31 1.63 -4.67
C HIS A 46 -7.22 0.92 -6.03
N ALA A 47 -7.23 1.68 -7.13
CA ALA A 47 -7.06 1.10 -8.46
C ALA A 47 -5.68 0.42 -8.62
N ALA A 48 -4.62 1.01 -8.06
CA ALA A 48 -3.28 0.44 -8.10
C ALA A 48 -3.20 -0.87 -7.29
N ASP A 49 -3.83 -0.95 -6.12
CA ASP A 49 -3.86 -2.17 -5.30
C ASP A 49 -4.51 -3.35 -6.05
N GLU A 50 -5.60 -3.10 -6.79
CA GLU A 50 -6.26 -4.11 -7.62
C GLU A 50 -5.39 -4.62 -8.79
N MET A 51 -4.38 -3.85 -9.20
CA MET A 51 -3.51 -4.19 -10.33
C MET A 51 -2.14 -4.74 -9.90
N CYS A 52 -1.64 -4.31 -8.74
CA CYS A 52 -0.30 -4.59 -8.26
C CYS A 52 -0.06 -6.10 -8.11
N PRO A 53 0.99 -6.67 -8.76
CA PRO A 53 1.31 -8.09 -8.63
C PRO A 53 1.54 -8.53 -7.18
N TYR A 54 2.17 -7.69 -6.36
CA TYR A 54 2.40 -7.99 -4.94
C TYR A 54 1.10 -8.04 -4.16
N SER A 55 0.22 -7.03 -4.30
CA SER A 55 -1.10 -7.03 -3.66
C SER A 55 -1.90 -8.27 -4.04
N LYS A 56 -1.90 -8.67 -5.32
CA LYS A 56 -2.58 -9.91 -5.76
C LYS A 56 -1.99 -11.17 -5.14
N ALA A 57 -0.65 -11.23 -5.00
CA ALA A 57 0.02 -12.38 -4.42
C ALA A 57 -0.23 -12.49 -2.89
N THR A 58 -0.39 -11.37 -2.20
CA THR A 58 -0.54 -11.32 -0.74
C THR A 58 -1.99 -11.25 -0.27
N ARG A 59 -2.95 -10.94 -1.16
CA ARG A 59 -4.37 -10.76 -0.83
C ARG A 59 -4.94 -11.99 -0.11
N GLY A 60 -5.46 -11.76 1.10
CA GLY A 60 -6.04 -12.80 1.95
C GLY A 60 -5.02 -13.68 2.68
N ASN A 61 -3.72 -13.48 2.46
CA ASN A 61 -2.65 -14.23 3.12
C ASN A 61 -1.98 -13.46 4.26
N ILE A 62 -1.86 -12.13 4.12
CA ILE A 62 -1.33 -11.23 5.16
C ILE A 62 -2.24 -10.01 5.28
N ASP A 63 -2.20 -9.37 6.44
CA ASP A 63 -2.85 -8.08 6.64
C ASP A 63 -1.99 -6.97 6.02
N VAL A 64 -2.63 -6.13 5.22
CA VAL A 64 -2.02 -4.98 4.57
C VAL A 64 -2.87 -3.75 4.84
N ALA A 65 -2.30 -2.76 5.52
CA ALA A 65 -2.94 -1.46 5.73
C ALA A 65 -2.35 -0.45 4.74
N ILE A 66 -3.21 0.23 3.99
CA ILE A 66 -2.79 1.28 3.06
C ILE A 66 -3.39 2.60 3.53
N ASN A 67 -2.53 3.61 3.64
CA ASN A 67 -2.88 4.94 4.07
C ASN A 67 -2.36 5.95 3.06
N VAL A 68 -3.18 6.93 2.70
CA VAL A 68 -2.72 8.09 1.92
C VAL A 68 -2.25 9.13 2.93
N ILE A 69 -1.11 9.79 2.68
CA ILE A 69 -0.57 10.85 3.55
C ILE A 69 -0.47 12.18 2.80
#